data_AF-A0A0V0H0E2-F1
#
_entry.id   AF-A0A0V0H0E2-F1
#
_cell.length_a   1.000
_cell.length_b   1.000
_cell.length_c   1.000
_cell.angle_alpha   90.00
_cell.angle_beta   90.00
_cell.angle_gamma   90.00
#
_symmetry.space_group_name_H-M   'P 1'
#
loop_
_entity.id
_entity.type
_entity.pdbx_description
1 polymer ?
#
loop_
_entity_poly.entity_id
_entity_poly.type
_entity_poly.pdbx_seq_one_letter_code
_entity_poly.pdbx_strand_id
1 'polypeptide(L)'
;LVTDVCIKTPVPSLCEKLLRSDPHSKTADLETLGTIAFNMTSDLITSTSTMLEFLYDNATSTEMRKLFRFCSSYYAYVEVQSTMNLCYIHY
;
A
#
# COMPACT_ATOMS: atom_id res chain seq x y z
N LEU A 1 11.09 14.31 -12.29
CA LEU A 1 11.16 12.99 -11.64
C LEU A 1 9.79 12.37 -11.37
N VAL A 2 8.92 12.95 -10.53
CA VAL A 2 7.59 12.37 -10.22
C VAL A 2 6.80 12.00 -11.49
N THR A 3 6.65 12.93 -12.43
CA THR A 3 5.96 12.67 -13.71
C THR A 3 6.64 11.57 -14.55
N ASP A 4 7.97 11.53 -14.55
CA ASP A 4 8.77 10.53 -15.29
C ASP A 4 8.62 9.10 -14.73
N VAL A 5 8.39 8.99 -13.41
CA VAL A 5 8.08 7.72 -12.75
C VAL A 5 6.62 7.35 -13.01
N CYS A 6 5.70 8.30 -12.82
CA CYS A 6 4.26 8.02 -12.90
C CYS A 6 3.76 7.65 -14.29
N ILE A 7 4.36 8.18 -15.37
CA ILE A 7 4.00 7.79 -16.74
C ILE A 7 4.24 6.29 -17.02
N LYS A 8 5.09 5.63 -16.23
CA LYS A 8 5.38 4.19 -16.35
C LYS A 8 4.41 3.32 -15.55
N THR A 9 3.49 3.92 -14.80
CA THR A 9 2.52 3.19 -13.97
C THR A 9 1.22 2.92 -14.75
N PRO A 10 0.44 1.88 -14.38
CA PRO A 10 -0.85 1.62 -15.02
C PRO A 10 -1.88 2.74 -14.88
N VAL A 11 -1.78 3.56 -13.82
CA VAL A 11 -2.70 4.67 -13.55
C VAL A 11 -1.88 5.93 -13.20
N PRO A 12 -1.35 6.65 -14.22
CA PRO A 12 -0.43 7.78 -13.99
C PRO A 12 -1.02 8.90 -13.12
N SER A 13 -2.30 9.23 -13.29
CA SER A 13 -2.97 10.28 -12.53
C SER A 13 -3.08 9.97 -11.04
N LEU A 14 -3.30 8.69 -10.70
CA LEU A 14 -3.31 8.23 -9.31
C LEU A 14 -1.90 8.31 -8.71
N CYS A 15 -0.88 7.85 -9.44
CA CYS A 15 0.51 7.95 -9.01
C CYS A 15 0.91 9.40 -8.71
N GLU A 16 0.62 10.34 -9.63
CA GLU A 16 0.98 11.74 -9.41
C GLU A 16 0.26 12.34 -8.21
N LYS A 17 -1.03 12.01 -8.04
CA LYS A 17 -1.81 12.46 -6.87
C LYS A 17 -1.21 11.95 -5.57
N LEU A 18 -0.81 10.68 -5.52
CA LEU A 18 -0.23 10.05 -4.35
C LEU A 18 1.14 10.65 -4.04
N LEU A 19 2.09 10.60 -4.97
CA LEU A 19 3.44 11.09 -4.73
C LEU A 19 3.45 12.59 -4.37
N ARG A 20 2.67 13.42 -5.08
CA ARG A 20 2.62 14.87 -4.82
C ARG A 20 1.90 15.24 -3.52
N SER A 21 1.17 14.32 -2.89
CA SER A 21 0.59 14.55 -1.57
C SER A 21 1.65 14.58 -0.47
N ASP A 22 2.82 13.95 -0.70
CA ASP A 22 3.96 14.07 0.20
C ASP A 22 4.77 15.33 -0.17
N PRO A 23 4.96 16.28 0.76
CA PRO A 23 5.71 17.50 0.49
C PRO A 23 7.18 17.25 0.12
N HIS A 24 7.78 16.14 0.57
CA HIS A 24 9.18 15.78 0.29
C HIS A 24 9.37 15.29 -1.16
N SER A 25 8.30 14.89 -1.86
CA SER A 25 8.37 14.42 -3.25
C SER A 25 8.85 15.46 -4.26
N LYS A 26 8.77 16.76 -3.92
CA LYS A 26 9.09 17.86 -4.84
C LYS A 26 10.57 17.89 -5.25
N THR A 27 11.44 17.49 -4.34
CA THR A 27 12.91 17.50 -4.53
C THR A 27 13.53 16.13 -4.27
N ALA A 28 12.70 15.09 -4.08
CA ALA A 28 13.12 13.73 -3.83
C ALA A 28 13.89 13.15 -5.03
N ASP A 29 14.93 12.38 -4.74
CA ASP A 29 15.54 11.45 -5.70
C ASP A 29 14.69 10.18 -5.85
N LEU A 30 15.16 9.26 -6.70
CA LEU A 30 14.39 8.04 -7.00
C LEU A 30 14.23 7.14 -5.78
N GLU A 31 15.26 7.07 -4.93
CA GLU A 31 15.23 6.30 -3.68
C GLU A 31 14.18 6.86 -2.72
N THR A 32 14.21 8.17 -2.49
CA THR A 32 13.24 8.86 -1.64
C THR A 32 11.81 8.71 -2.17
N LEU A 33 11.60 8.82 -3.48
CA LEU A 33 10.27 8.58 -4.09
C LEU A 33 9.81 7.12 -3.93
N GLY A 34 10.74 6.16 -4.02
CA GLY A 34 10.46 4.74 -3.75
C GLY A 34 10.02 4.53 -2.30
N THR A 35 10.72 5.12 -1.34
CA THR A 35 10.38 5.06 0.09
C THR A 35 9.03 5.71 0.39
N ILE A 36 8.73 6.87 -0.21
CA ILE A 36 7.42 7.52 -0.09
C ILE A 36 6.31 6.58 -0.59
N ALA A 37 6.46 6.02 -1.79
CA ALA A 37 5.48 5.10 -2.37
C ALA A 37 5.30 3.83 -1.52
N PHE A 38 6.40 3.30 -0.98
CA PHE A 38 6.38 2.15 -0.10
C PHE A 38 5.60 2.44 1.18
N ASN A 39 5.91 3.52 1.88
CA ASN A 39 5.26 3.89 3.13
C ASN A 39 3.76 4.10 2.93
N MET A 40 3.35 4.83 1.88
CA MET A 40 1.94 4.99 1.52
C MET A 40 1.23 3.66 1.28
N THR A 41 1.91 2.72 0.62
CA THR A 41 1.35 1.40 0.34
C THR A 41 1.23 0.57 1.61
N SER A 42 2.23 0.63 2.50
CA SER A 42 2.21 -0.04 3.81
C SER A 42 1.05 0.47 4.66
N ASP A 43 0.89 1.79 4.79
CA ASP A 43 -0.21 2.40 5.55
C ASP A 43 -1.59 1.99 4.98
N LEU A 44 -1.71 1.93 3.66
CA LEU A 44 -2.94 1.49 3.00
C LEU A 44 -3.24 0.00 3.26
N ILE A 45 -2.21 -0.86 3.24
CA ILE A 45 -2.35 -2.29 3.55
C ILE A 45 -2.84 -2.47 4.99
N THR A 46 -2.20 -1.81 5.95
CA THR A 46 -2.57 -1.89 7.37
C THR A 46 -4.00 -1.38 7.57
N SER A 47 -4.34 -0.21 7.01
CA SER A 47 -5.70 0.35 7.11
C SER A 47 -6.76 -0.55 6.48
N THR A 48 -6.46 -1.15 5.32
CA THR A 48 -7.37 -2.08 4.64
C THR A 48 -7.55 -3.37 5.44
N SER A 49 -6.49 -3.90 6.04
CA SER A 49 -6.56 -5.07 6.92
C SER A 49 -7.47 -4.81 8.11
N THR A 50 -7.29 -3.69 8.82
CA THR A 50 -8.17 -3.29 9.94
C THR A 50 -9.62 -3.10 9.50
N MET A 51 -9.86 -2.50 8.33
CA MET A 51 -11.20 -2.38 7.77
C MET A 51 -11.84 -3.74 7.52
N LEU A 52 -11.09 -4.70 6.98
CA LEU A 52 -11.59 -6.06 6.72
C LEU A 52 -11.89 -6.83 8.00
N GLU A 53 -11.10 -6.66 9.05
CA GLU A 53 -11.39 -7.21 10.38
C GLU A 53 -12.70 -6.64 10.94
N PHE A 54 -12.88 -5.32 10.87
CA PHE A 54 -14.13 -4.68 11.29
C PHE A 54 -15.33 -5.22 10.50
N LEU A 55 -15.21 -5.35 9.17
CA LEU A 55 -16.28 -5.90 8.34
C LEU A 55 -16.55 -7.37 8.67
N TYR A 56 -15.52 -8.16 8.98
CA TYR A 56 -15.66 -9.54 9.41
C TYR A 56 -16.46 -9.66 10.72
N ASP A 57 -16.16 -8.83 11.71
CA ASP A 57 -16.82 -8.87 13.02
C ASP A 57 -18.30 -8.44 12.95
N ASN A 58 -18.63 -7.54 12.03
CA ASN A 58 -19.97 -7.00 11.87
C ASN A 58 -20.81 -7.73 10.79
N ALA A 59 -20.23 -8.66 10.05
CA ALA A 59 -20.94 -9.38 9.01
C ALA A 59 -21.89 -10.45 9.57
N THR A 60 -23.15 -10.41 9.13
CA THR A 60 -24.16 -11.43 9.45
C THR A 60 -24.12 -12.63 8.49
N SER A 61 -23.72 -12.41 7.24
CA SER A 61 -23.56 -13.49 6.24
C SER A 61 -22.27 -14.29 6.48
N THR A 62 -22.40 -15.61 6.52
CA THR A 62 -21.27 -16.53 6.64
C THR A 62 -20.33 -16.44 5.43
N GLU A 63 -20.88 -16.24 4.23
CA GLU A 63 -20.13 -16.07 2.98
C GLU A 63 -19.27 -14.82 3.04
N MET A 64 -19.85 -13.69 3.48
CA MET A 64 -19.11 -12.44 3.64
C MET A 64 -18.00 -12.55 4.69
N ARG A 65 -18.27 -13.22 5.82
CA ARG A 65 -17.22 -13.49 6.83
C ARG A 65 -16.06 -14.29 6.25
N LYS A 66 -16.34 -15.33 5.45
CA LYS A 66 -15.27 -16.11 4.80
C LYS A 66 -14.46 -15.23 3.84
N LEU A 67 -15.13 -14.39 3.06
CA LEU A 67 -14.47 -13.48 2.12
C LEU A 67 -13.59 -12.45 2.84
N PHE A 68 -14.09 -11.78 3.87
CA PHE A 68 -13.33 -10.78 4.61
C PHE A 68 -12.12 -11.39 5.33
N ARG A 69 -12.28 -12.58 5.91
CA ARG A 69 -11.17 -13.32 6.50
C ARG A 69 -10.10 -13.69 5.47
N PHE A 70 -10.51 -14.15 4.29
CA PHE A 70 -9.58 -14.47 3.21
C PHE A 70 -8.80 -13.21 2.78
N CYS A 71 -9.49 -12.11 2.51
CA CYS A 71 -8.85 -10.85 2.15
C CYS A 71 -7.90 -10.35 3.24
N SER A 72 -8.33 -10.35 4.51
CA SER A 72 -7.50 -9.93 5.65
C SER A 72 -6.21 -10.77 5.74
N SER A 73 -6.30 -12.09 5.57
CA SER A 73 -5.12 -12.96 5.56
C SER A 73 -4.15 -12.66 4.42
N TYR A 74 -4.67 -12.25 3.26
CA TYR A 74 -3.83 -11.85 2.12
C TYR A 74 -3.12 -10.52 2.39
N TYR A 75 -3.83 -9.51 2.91
CA TYR A 75 -3.22 -8.22 3.25
C TYR A 75 -2.15 -8.35 4.35
N ALA A 76 -2.40 -9.17 5.38
CA ALA A 76 -1.40 -9.47 6.40
C ALA A 76 -0.14 -10.16 5.83
N TYR A 77 -0.31 -11.06 4.86
CA TYR A 77 0.81 -11.68 4.16
C TYR A 77 1.63 -10.66 3.34
N VAL A 78 0.94 -9.77 2.61
CA VAL A 78 1.60 -8.72 1.80
C VAL A 78 2.36 -7.74 2.71
N GLU A 79 1.83 -7.39 3.87
CA GLU A 79 2.51 -6.56 4.88
C GLU A 79 3.86 -7.17 5.32
N VAL A 80 3.85 -8.46 5.66
CA VAL A 80 5.06 -9.20 6.05
C VAL A 80 6.06 -9.30 4.91
N GLN A 81 5.60 -9.60 3.69
CA GLN A 81 6.46 -9.64 2.48
C GLN A 81 7.09 -8.28 2.17
N SER A 82 6.33 -7.20 2.26
CA SER A 82 6.80 -5.85 1.98
C SER A 82 7.89 -5.43 2.96
N THR A 83 7.71 -5.76 4.24
CA THR A 83 8.70 -5.50 5.30
C THR A 83 10.00 -6.28 5.07
N MET A 84 9.91 -7.55 4.66
CA MET A 84 11.10 -8.34 4.32
C MET A 84 11.85 -7.75 3.13
N ASN A 85 11.15 -7.30 2.08
CA ASN A 85 11.76 -6.71 0.89
C ASN A 85 12.51 -5.40 1.19
N LEU A 86 12.01 -4.57 2.12
CA LEU A 86 12.76 -3.40 2.60
C LEU A 86 14.08 -3.81 3.25
N CYS A 87 14.08 -4.84 4.11
CA CYS A 87 15.32 -5.32 4.72
C CYS A 87 16.34 -5.75 3.65
N TYR A 88 15.90 -6.37 2.55
CA TYR A 88 16.81 -6.77 1.46
C TYR A 88 17.37 -5.60 0.64
N ILE A 89 16.66 -4.48 0.54
CA ILE A 89 17.10 -3.31 -0.25
C ILE A 89 18.12 -2.47 0.53
N HIS A 90 18.10 -2.52 1.86
CA HIS A 90 19.03 -1.80 2.72
C HIS A 90 20.30 -2.60 3.11
N TYR A 91 20.57 -3.74 2.44
CA TYR A 91 21.78 -4.57 2.61
C TYR A 91 22.76 -4.45 1.44
#